data_AF-A0A7V5Q128-F1
#
_entry.id   AF-A0A7V5Q128-F1
#
_cell.length_a   1.000
_cell.length_b   1.000
_cell.length_c   1.000
_cell.angle_alpha   90.00
_cell.angle_beta   90.00
_cell.angle_gamma   90.00
#
_symmetry.space_group_name_H-M   'P 1'
#
loop_
_entity.id
_entity.type
_entity.pdbx_description
1 polymer ?
#
loop_
_entity_poly.entity_id
_entity_poly.type
_entity_poly.pdbx_seq_one_letter_code
_entity_poly.pdbx_strand_id
1 'polypeptide(L)'
;MSNLRKGTGALLWSIFAVSLIAPALSAQIRPYAENPAYWEYQGKPLLLFGGSDRDNIFQWTGRRLTDHLDLLKQCGGNYIRCTLSSREYTAKGYRWDLLPYPFARIADRYDLRRWNPEYWNRLRTFLRETKKRGIIVQLEIWDRWNESGDSRKPGNGWYDSPWNPDNNVNYDWADSPLLKKGKTGFYNPFHLAAVTDDPVLLPWQQRFVRKIVEEVV
;
A
#
# COMPACT_ATOMS: atom_id res chain seq x y z
N MET A 1 -11.80 -88.91 29.96
CA MET A 1 -12.11 -88.28 28.65
C MET A 1 -12.84 -86.97 28.91
N SER A 2 -12.50 -85.90 28.16
CA SER A 2 -13.09 -84.54 28.19
C SER A 2 -12.78 -83.69 29.44
N ASN A 3 -12.60 -82.37 29.42
CA ASN A 3 -12.37 -81.35 28.39
C ASN A 3 -11.94 -80.10 29.18
N LEU A 4 -10.76 -79.53 28.94
CA LEU A 4 -10.38 -78.21 29.46
C LEU A 4 -10.13 -77.25 28.30
N ARG A 5 -10.96 -76.19 28.27
CA ARG A 5 -10.98 -75.09 27.32
C ARG A 5 -9.64 -74.34 27.30
N LYS A 6 -9.09 -74.10 26.11
CA LYS A 6 -8.07 -73.07 25.87
C LYS A 6 -8.78 -71.80 25.37
N GLY A 7 -8.66 -70.71 26.12
CA GLY A 7 -9.08 -69.39 25.70
C GLY A 7 -8.01 -68.74 24.82
N THR A 8 -8.39 -68.32 23.62
CA THR A 8 -7.59 -67.49 22.71
C THR A 8 -7.92 -66.03 22.97
N GLY A 9 -6.99 -65.28 23.58
CA GLY A 9 -7.06 -63.81 23.65
C GLY A 9 -6.39 -63.21 22.41
N ALA A 10 -7.16 -62.48 21.59
CA ALA A 10 -6.63 -61.68 20.49
C ALA A 10 -6.39 -60.25 21.00
N LEU A 11 -5.14 -59.78 20.94
CA LEU A 11 -4.78 -58.40 21.28
C LEU A 11 -4.91 -57.54 20.02
N LEU A 12 -5.94 -56.71 19.94
CA LEU A 12 -6.13 -55.71 18.88
C LEU A 12 -5.30 -54.47 19.21
N TRP A 13 -4.28 -54.18 18.40
CA TRP A 13 -3.55 -52.92 18.42
C TRP A 13 -4.28 -51.91 17.53
N SER A 14 -5.02 -50.98 18.14
CA SER A 14 -5.62 -49.86 17.41
C SER A 14 -4.57 -48.76 17.21
N ILE A 15 -4.12 -48.58 15.97
CA ILE A 15 -3.28 -47.44 15.58
C ILE A 15 -4.20 -46.22 15.43
N PHE A 16 -4.13 -45.28 16.36
CA PHE A 16 -4.73 -43.95 16.19
C PHE A 16 -3.81 -43.09 15.31
N ALA A 17 -4.18 -42.89 14.06
CA ALA A 17 -3.59 -41.86 13.22
C ALA A 17 -4.14 -40.49 13.65
N VAL A 18 -3.37 -39.74 14.43
CA VAL A 18 -3.67 -38.32 14.69
C VAL A 18 -3.23 -37.54 13.47
N SER A 19 -4.19 -37.16 12.61
CA SER A 19 -3.96 -36.13 11.60
C SER A 19 -3.79 -34.79 12.32
N LEU A 20 -2.54 -34.37 12.50
CA LEU A 20 -2.21 -33.00 12.85
C LEU A 20 -2.65 -32.11 11.67
N ILE A 21 -3.81 -31.48 11.79
CA ILE A 21 -4.19 -30.36 10.95
C ILE A 21 -3.22 -29.24 11.31
N ALA A 22 -2.16 -29.07 10.51
CA ALA A 22 -1.29 -27.92 10.64
C ALA A 22 -2.17 -26.66 10.48
N PRO A 23 -2.14 -25.71 11.43
CA PRO A 23 -2.89 -24.48 11.26
C PRO A 23 -2.45 -23.84 9.94
N ALA A 24 -3.42 -23.48 9.10
CA ALA A 24 -3.15 -22.81 7.84
C ALA A 24 -2.24 -21.62 8.13
N LEU A 25 -1.02 -21.64 7.58
CA LEU A 25 -0.06 -20.56 7.76
C LEU A 25 -0.74 -19.26 7.33
N SER A 26 -0.97 -18.35 8.27
CA SER A 26 -1.56 -17.06 7.95
C SER A 26 -0.66 -16.37 6.94
N ALA A 27 -1.21 -16.10 5.75
CA ALA A 27 -0.54 -15.32 4.72
C ALA A 27 -0.50 -13.82 5.05
N GLN A 28 -1.08 -13.40 6.18
CA GLN A 28 -1.09 -12.01 6.63
C GLN A 28 0.03 -11.76 7.64
N ILE A 29 0.62 -10.57 7.56
CA ILE A 29 1.50 -10.08 8.62
C ILE A 29 0.66 -9.75 9.87
N ARG A 30 1.14 -10.17 11.04
CA ARG A 30 0.47 -9.92 12.33
C ARG A 30 1.49 -9.82 13.47
N PRO A 31 1.14 -9.24 14.63
CA PRO A 31 1.99 -9.35 15.81
C PRO A 31 2.25 -10.82 16.16
N TYR A 32 3.49 -11.16 16.52
CA TYR A 32 3.85 -12.53 16.87
C TYR A 32 3.28 -12.91 18.24
N ALA A 33 2.58 -14.04 18.31
CA ALA A 33 1.78 -14.41 19.48
C ALA A 33 2.62 -14.65 20.76
N GLU A 34 3.82 -15.23 20.63
CA GLU A 34 4.69 -15.51 21.78
C GLU A 34 5.45 -14.26 22.25
N ASN A 35 5.69 -13.31 21.35
CA ASN A 35 6.32 -12.03 21.68
C ASN A 35 5.82 -10.91 20.75
N PRO A 36 4.84 -10.10 21.19
CA PRO A 36 4.23 -9.05 20.39
C PRO A 36 5.17 -7.89 19.99
N ALA A 37 6.40 -7.85 20.49
CA ALA A 37 7.43 -6.92 20.02
C ALA A 37 7.94 -7.24 18.61
N TYR A 38 7.66 -8.46 18.11
CA TYR A 38 8.02 -8.93 16.77
C TYR A 38 6.78 -9.12 15.90
N TRP A 39 7.01 -9.19 14.59
CA TRP A 39 5.99 -9.56 13.62
C TRP A 39 6.04 -11.06 13.35
N GLU A 40 4.96 -11.61 12.82
CA GLU A 40 4.89 -12.94 12.23
C GLU A 40 4.38 -12.82 10.80
N TYR A 41 5.00 -13.55 9.88
CA TYR A 41 4.56 -13.67 8.49
C TYR A 41 4.82 -15.10 8.02
N GLN A 42 3.80 -15.74 7.44
CA GLN A 42 3.86 -17.15 7.04
C GLN A 42 4.32 -18.07 8.18
N GLY A 43 3.77 -17.85 9.39
CA GLY A 43 4.05 -18.63 10.60
C GLY A 43 5.47 -18.51 11.14
N LYS A 44 6.27 -17.55 10.67
CA LYS A 44 7.64 -17.31 11.15
C LYS A 44 7.71 -15.95 11.83
N PRO A 45 8.26 -15.88 13.06
CA PRO A 45 8.60 -14.59 13.65
C PRO A 45 9.66 -13.89 12.79
N LEU A 46 9.52 -12.57 12.63
CA LEU A 46 10.47 -11.74 11.89
C LEU A 46 10.57 -10.33 12.48
N LEU A 47 11.75 -9.74 12.27
CA LEU A 47 11.96 -8.31 12.34
C LEU A 47 11.74 -7.72 10.94
N LEU A 48 11.03 -6.59 10.87
CA LEU A 48 10.96 -5.79 9.64
C LEU A 48 12.22 -4.93 9.55
N PHE A 49 13.10 -5.29 8.62
CA PHE A 49 14.34 -4.57 8.34
C PHE A 49 14.26 -4.02 6.92
N GLY A 50 14.21 -2.70 6.79
CA GLY A 50 13.87 -2.05 5.53
C GLY A 50 14.71 -0.84 5.20
N GLY A 51 14.64 -0.45 3.93
CA GLY A 51 15.31 0.73 3.41
C GLY A 51 14.92 0.96 1.96
N SER A 52 14.77 2.23 1.59
CA SER A 52 14.65 2.65 0.20
C SER A 52 15.34 4.00 -0.01
N ASP A 53 15.86 4.25 -1.22
CA ASP A 53 16.44 5.56 -1.56
C ASP A 53 15.38 6.67 -1.54
N ARG A 54 14.16 6.33 -2.00
CA ARG A 54 13.02 7.25 -2.04
C ARG A 54 11.80 6.61 -1.40
N ASP A 55 10.92 7.46 -0.87
CA ASP A 55 9.67 7.04 -0.25
C ASP A 55 8.66 6.56 -1.30
N ASN A 56 8.64 7.11 -2.50
CA ASN A 56 7.73 6.72 -3.58
C ASN A 56 8.37 5.80 -4.64
N ILE A 57 9.21 4.86 -4.20
CA ILE A 57 9.95 3.93 -5.08
C ILE A 57 9.08 3.16 -6.09
N PHE A 58 7.76 3.01 -5.83
CA PHE A 58 6.84 2.41 -6.79
C PHE A 58 6.79 3.13 -8.14
N GLN A 59 7.21 4.40 -8.20
CA GLN A 59 7.31 5.18 -9.43
C GLN A 59 8.51 4.78 -10.30
N TRP A 60 9.48 4.04 -9.77
CA TRP A 60 10.67 3.63 -10.52
C TRP A 60 10.35 2.50 -11.51
N THR A 61 11.04 2.52 -12.65
CA THR A 61 10.84 1.57 -13.74
C THR A 61 12.13 0.84 -14.12
N GLY A 62 11.99 -0.38 -14.64
CA GLY A 62 13.12 -1.16 -15.17
C GLY A 62 14.19 -1.46 -14.12
N ARG A 63 15.46 -1.45 -14.56
CA ARG A 63 16.62 -1.82 -13.71
C ARG A 63 16.77 -0.97 -12.46
N ARG A 64 16.44 0.32 -12.53
CA ARG A 64 16.49 1.21 -11.36
C ARG A 64 15.68 0.64 -10.19
N LEU A 65 14.50 0.09 -10.46
CA LEU A 65 13.69 -0.56 -9.44
C LEU A 65 14.29 -1.90 -9.03
N THR A 66 14.55 -2.81 -9.97
CA THR A 66 14.95 -4.19 -9.65
C THR A 66 16.29 -4.25 -8.94
N ASP A 67 17.28 -3.48 -9.39
CA ASP A 67 18.63 -3.48 -8.83
C ASP A 67 18.61 -2.96 -7.37
N HIS A 68 17.73 -1.99 -7.07
CA HIS A 68 17.55 -1.50 -5.71
C HIS A 68 16.88 -2.53 -4.80
N LEU A 69 15.87 -3.26 -5.29
CA LEU A 69 15.24 -4.34 -4.53
C LEU A 69 16.19 -5.51 -4.31
N ASP A 70 17.05 -5.81 -5.29
CA ASP A 70 18.10 -6.83 -5.18
C ASP A 70 19.16 -6.41 -4.13
N LEU A 71 19.58 -5.15 -4.14
CA LEU A 71 20.48 -4.61 -3.11
C LEU A 71 19.88 -4.71 -1.71
N LEU A 72 18.63 -4.27 -1.52
CA LEU A 72 17.95 -4.40 -0.22
C LEU A 72 17.96 -5.85 0.25
N LYS A 73 17.68 -6.79 -0.65
CA LYS A 73 17.68 -8.22 -0.33
C LYS A 73 19.07 -8.75 0.03
N GLN A 74 20.10 -8.35 -0.71
CA GLN A 74 21.50 -8.71 -0.43
C GLN A 74 21.96 -8.22 0.94
N CYS A 75 21.46 -7.06 1.38
CA CYS A 75 21.71 -6.53 2.73
C CYS A 75 20.86 -7.19 3.83
N GLY A 76 20.06 -8.22 3.51
CA GLY A 76 19.18 -8.91 4.47
C GLY A 76 17.84 -8.20 4.72
N GLY A 77 17.52 -7.15 3.95
CA GLY A 77 16.26 -6.42 4.05
C GLY A 77 15.05 -7.23 3.54
N ASN A 78 13.90 -6.96 4.16
CA ASN A 78 12.63 -7.64 3.90
C ASN A 78 11.42 -6.68 3.96
N TYR A 79 11.63 -5.37 4.05
CA TYR A 79 10.57 -4.40 4.27
C TYR A 79 10.80 -3.09 3.50
N ILE A 80 9.74 -2.51 2.95
CA ILE A 80 9.76 -1.17 2.35
C ILE A 80 8.50 -0.41 2.79
N ARG A 81 8.68 0.79 3.35
CA ARG A 81 7.62 1.81 3.41
C ARG A 81 7.56 2.53 2.08
N CYS A 82 6.39 2.60 1.45
CA CYS A 82 6.20 3.26 0.17
C CYS A 82 5.03 4.24 0.19
N THR A 83 5.32 5.53 -0.02
CA THR A 83 4.33 6.60 -0.14
C THR A 83 3.81 6.68 -1.56
N LEU A 84 2.48 6.70 -1.74
CA LEU A 84 1.79 6.75 -3.04
C LEU A 84 1.83 8.15 -3.72
N SER A 85 2.97 8.83 -3.63
CA SER A 85 3.21 10.17 -4.15
C SER A 85 3.67 10.18 -5.62
N SER A 86 3.24 11.20 -6.37
CA SER A 86 3.75 11.56 -7.71
C SER A 86 4.88 12.60 -7.66
N ARG A 87 5.54 12.77 -6.52
CA ARG A 87 6.65 13.72 -6.36
C ARG A 87 7.95 13.17 -6.95
N GLU A 88 8.54 13.88 -7.89
CA GLU A 88 9.87 13.60 -8.43
C GLU A 88 10.94 14.38 -7.66
N TYR A 89 12.10 13.75 -7.49
CA TYR A 89 13.28 14.31 -6.84
C TYR A 89 14.26 14.77 -7.91
N THR A 90 14.43 16.08 -8.06
CA THR A 90 15.36 16.67 -9.04
C THR A 90 16.49 17.43 -8.37
N ALA A 91 17.56 17.73 -9.11
CA ALA A 91 18.64 18.59 -8.63
C ALA A 91 18.18 20.01 -8.26
N LYS A 92 17.02 20.46 -8.77
CA LYS A 92 16.42 21.77 -8.49
C LYS A 92 15.35 21.73 -7.38
N GLY A 93 15.21 20.59 -6.70
CA GLY A 93 14.17 20.36 -5.70
C GLY A 93 13.04 19.46 -6.18
N TYR A 94 11.92 19.48 -5.45
CA TYR A 94 10.77 18.64 -5.73
C TYR A 94 9.94 19.14 -6.90
N ARG A 95 9.40 18.20 -7.68
CA ARG A 95 8.50 18.47 -8.81
C ARG A 95 7.31 17.52 -8.73
N TRP A 96 6.13 18.00 -9.07
CA TRP A 96 4.90 17.21 -9.04
C TRP A 96 4.29 17.02 -10.43
N ASP A 97 4.87 17.62 -11.45
CA ASP A 97 4.41 17.61 -12.84
C ASP A 97 5.14 16.59 -13.74
N LEU A 98 6.08 15.81 -13.19
CA LEU A 98 6.95 14.90 -13.97
C LEU A 98 6.58 13.42 -13.87
N LEU A 99 5.88 13.01 -12.81
CA LEU A 99 5.48 11.62 -12.60
C LEU A 99 3.96 11.47 -12.75
N PRO A 100 3.49 10.29 -13.18
CA PRO A 100 2.06 10.06 -13.36
C PRO A 100 1.32 10.17 -12.03
N TYR A 101 0.12 10.76 -12.07
CA TYR A 101 -0.89 10.70 -11.00
C TYR A 101 -1.85 9.52 -11.22
N PRO A 102 -2.62 9.10 -10.18
CA PRO A 102 -3.52 7.95 -10.26
C PRO A 102 -4.70 8.13 -11.23
N PHE A 103 -5.05 9.36 -11.59
CA PHE A 103 -6.21 9.70 -12.41
C PHE A 103 -5.81 10.14 -13.82
N ALA A 104 -6.62 9.80 -14.81
CA ALA A 104 -6.41 10.21 -16.19
C ALA A 104 -6.77 11.69 -16.38
N ARG A 105 -6.11 12.35 -17.33
CA ARG A 105 -6.42 13.73 -17.73
C ARG A 105 -7.45 13.77 -18.86
N ILE A 106 -8.36 14.73 -18.80
CA ILE A 106 -9.22 15.18 -19.89
C ILE A 106 -8.81 16.62 -20.19
N ALA A 107 -8.14 16.83 -21.32
CA ALA A 107 -7.41 18.06 -21.62
C ALA A 107 -6.40 18.41 -20.51
N ASP A 108 -6.60 19.52 -19.81
CA ASP A 108 -5.71 20.08 -18.79
C ASP A 108 -6.11 19.75 -17.34
N ARG A 109 -7.22 19.04 -17.12
CA ARG A 109 -7.70 18.63 -15.79
C ARG A 109 -7.78 17.11 -15.66
N TYR A 110 -7.80 16.60 -14.44
CA TYR A 110 -7.97 15.20 -14.09
C TYR A 110 -9.46 14.85 -13.95
N ASP A 111 -9.84 13.67 -14.42
CA ASP A 111 -11.13 13.04 -14.12
C ASP A 111 -10.96 11.89 -13.13
N LEU A 112 -11.38 12.10 -11.89
CA LEU A 112 -11.29 11.15 -10.79
C LEU A 112 -12.10 9.86 -11.02
N ARG A 113 -12.98 9.85 -12.03
CA ARG A 113 -13.68 8.62 -12.46
C ARG A 113 -12.76 7.72 -13.28
N ARG A 114 -11.74 8.25 -13.93
CA ARG A 114 -10.87 7.54 -14.88
C ARG A 114 -9.48 7.33 -14.28
N TRP A 115 -9.02 6.09 -14.31
CA TRP A 115 -7.69 5.75 -13.82
C TRP A 115 -6.61 6.00 -14.87
N ASN A 116 -5.43 6.46 -14.44
CA ASN A 116 -4.24 6.51 -15.28
C ASN A 116 -3.58 5.13 -15.33
N PRO A 117 -3.62 4.41 -16.47
CA PRO A 117 -3.09 3.05 -16.55
C PRO A 117 -1.59 2.98 -16.24
N GLU A 118 -0.83 4.05 -16.52
CA GLU A 118 0.61 4.09 -16.25
C GLU A 118 0.92 4.04 -14.75
N TYR A 119 0.27 4.89 -13.96
CA TYR A 119 0.45 4.93 -12.49
C TYR A 119 0.20 3.57 -11.86
N TRP A 120 -0.93 2.95 -12.22
CA TRP A 120 -1.31 1.65 -11.67
C TRP A 120 -0.42 0.52 -12.19
N ASN A 121 0.07 0.61 -13.43
CA ASN A 121 1.05 -0.37 -13.93
C ASN A 121 2.39 -0.29 -13.20
N ARG A 122 2.84 0.92 -12.84
CA ARG A 122 4.03 1.12 -12.00
C ARG A 122 3.83 0.49 -10.62
N LEU A 123 2.70 0.76 -9.95
CA LEU A 123 2.36 0.13 -8.66
C LEU A 123 2.32 -1.41 -8.75
N ARG A 124 1.63 -1.97 -9.75
CA ARG A 124 1.59 -3.44 -9.94
C ARG A 124 2.96 -4.04 -10.18
N THR A 125 3.80 -3.36 -10.95
CA THR A 125 5.16 -3.82 -11.21
C THR A 125 5.98 -3.81 -9.94
N PHE A 126 5.92 -2.74 -9.16
CA PHE A 126 6.55 -2.66 -7.85
C PHE A 126 6.12 -3.78 -6.92
N LEU A 127 4.81 -3.97 -6.70
CA LEU A 127 4.27 -5.00 -5.82
C LEU A 127 4.65 -6.42 -6.27
N ARG A 128 4.65 -6.67 -7.58
CA ARG A 128 5.08 -7.96 -8.14
C ARG A 128 6.57 -8.20 -7.89
N GLU A 129 7.42 -7.20 -8.11
CA GLU A 129 8.87 -7.33 -7.94
C GLU A 129 9.29 -7.45 -6.48
N THR A 130 8.59 -6.79 -5.54
CA THR A 130 8.82 -6.96 -4.10
C THR A 130 8.36 -8.34 -3.63
N LYS A 131 7.19 -8.81 -4.08
CA LYS A 131 6.67 -10.15 -3.76
C LYS A 131 7.62 -11.26 -4.19
N LYS A 132 8.21 -11.17 -5.39
CA LYS A 132 9.23 -12.12 -5.88
C LYS A 132 10.43 -12.28 -4.94
N ARG A 133 10.76 -11.23 -4.17
CA ARG A 133 11.91 -11.16 -3.26
C ARG A 133 11.53 -11.40 -1.79
N GLY A 134 10.24 -11.64 -1.52
CA GLY A 134 9.71 -11.75 -0.16
C GLY A 134 9.85 -10.45 0.65
N ILE A 135 9.71 -9.30 -0.02
CA ILE A 135 9.74 -7.97 0.61
C ILE A 135 8.31 -7.56 0.94
N ILE A 136 8.06 -7.23 2.20
CA ILE A 136 6.79 -6.71 2.71
C ILE A 136 6.73 -5.21 2.42
N VAL A 137 5.59 -4.75 1.90
CA VAL A 137 5.37 -3.33 1.57
C VAL A 137 4.35 -2.73 2.51
N GLN A 138 4.70 -1.65 3.20
CA GLN A 138 3.74 -0.77 3.85
C GLN A 138 3.40 0.37 2.88
N LEU A 139 2.16 0.41 2.40
CA LEU A 139 1.69 1.53 1.58
C LEU A 139 1.23 2.69 2.47
N GLU A 140 1.83 3.84 2.28
CA GLU A 140 1.34 5.11 2.80
C GLU A 140 0.51 5.82 1.73
N ILE A 141 -0.79 5.94 1.98
CA ILE A 141 -1.76 6.43 1.00
C ILE A 141 -1.63 7.94 0.78
N TRP A 142 -1.31 8.68 1.84
CA TRP A 142 -1.26 10.14 1.84
C TRP A 142 0.06 10.66 2.38
N ASP A 143 0.65 11.62 1.66
CA ASP A 143 1.69 12.50 2.17
C ASP A 143 1.21 13.94 2.06
N ARG A 144 1.21 14.64 3.19
CA ARG A 144 0.77 16.03 3.36
C ARG A 144 1.53 17.00 2.47
N TRP A 145 2.78 16.70 2.10
CA TRP A 145 3.53 17.51 1.17
C TRP A 145 2.89 17.57 -0.22
N ASN A 146 2.21 16.50 -0.66
CA ASN A 146 1.53 16.49 -1.95
C ASN A 146 0.34 17.43 -1.98
N GLU A 147 -0.29 17.67 -0.82
CA GLU A 147 -1.52 18.46 -0.72
C GLU A 147 -1.33 19.76 0.07
N SER A 148 -0.11 20.30 0.11
CA SER A 148 0.20 21.56 0.79
C SER A 148 0.84 22.58 -0.16
N GLY A 149 0.83 23.86 0.25
CA GLY A 149 1.38 24.97 -0.53
C GLY A 149 0.31 25.90 -1.07
N ASP A 150 0.57 26.64 -2.16
CA ASP A 150 -0.43 27.51 -2.78
C ASP A 150 -0.98 26.88 -4.05
N SER A 151 -2.30 26.67 -4.09
CA SER A 151 -3.07 26.16 -5.24
C SER A 151 -2.87 26.92 -6.56
N ARG A 152 -2.28 28.11 -6.53
CA ARG A 152 -2.08 28.99 -7.71
C ARG A 152 -0.61 29.21 -8.06
N LYS A 153 0.32 28.60 -7.33
CA LYS A 153 1.75 28.78 -7.54
C LYS A 153 2.39 27.47 -8.02
N PRO A 154 2.86 27.42 -9.29
CA PRO A 154 3.61 26.29 -9.80
C PRO A 154 4.77 25.87 -8.91
N GLY A 155 5.04 24.57 -8.85
CA GLY A 155 6.10 24.00 -8.02
C GLY A 155 5.72 23.77 -6.56
N ASN A 156 4.43 23.82 -6.20
CA ASN A 156 3.90 23.31 -4.94
C ASN A 156 3.07 22.06 -5.20
N GLY A 157 3.09 21.09 -4.28
CA GLY A 157 2.29 19.87 -4.42
C GLY A 157 0.81 20.16 -4.65
N TRP A 158 0.22 21.07 -3.85
CA TRP A 158 -1.20 21.41 -3.99
C TRP A 158 -1.53 22.03 -5.36
N TYR A 159 -0.58 22.72 -6.00
CA TYR A 159 -0.80 23.30 -7.33
C TYR A 159 -0.99 22.24 -8.41
N ASP A 160 -0.23 21.14 -8.39
CA ASP A 160 -0.25 20.09 -9.42
C ASP A 160 -1.20 18.92 -9.10
N SER A 161 -1.70 18.88 -7.86
CA SER A 161 -2.51 17.79 -7.36
C SER A 161 -3.84 17.63 -8.12
N PRO A 162 -4.26 16.38 -8.42
CA PRO A 162 -5.59 16.09 -8.95
C PRO A 162 -6.72 16.40 -7.95
N TRP A 163 -6.38 16.59 -6.68
CA TRP A 163 -7.35 16.93 -5.64
C TRP A 163 -7.64 18.43 -5.56
N ASN A 164 -6.80 19.26 -6.17
CA ASN A 164 -7.03 20.69 -6.32
C ASN A 164 -8.16 20.93 -7.35
N PRO A 165 -9.25 21.65 -7.00
CA PRO A 165 -10.34 21.97 -7.92
C PRO A 165 -9.90 22.59 -9.25
N ASP A 166 -8.85 23.42 -9.27
CA ASP A 166 -8.34 24.02 -10.52
C ASP A 166 -7.84 22.93 -11.52
N ASN A 167 -7.46 21.74 -11.02
CA ASN A 167 -7.04 20.59 -11.83
C ASN A 167 -8.08 19.46 -11.91
N ASN A 168 -9.30 19.61 -11.41
CA ASN A 168 -10.21 18.48 -11.18
C ASN A 168 -11.58 18.71 -11.82
N VAL A 169 -12.07 17.84 -12.72
CA VAL A 169 -13.37 18.07 -13.39
C VAL A 169 -14.61 17.64 -12.59
N ASN A 170 -14.42 17.07 -11.40
CA ASN A 170 -15.48 16.39 -10.65
C ASN A 170 -16.11 17.23 -9.54
N TYR A 171 -15.47 18.31 -9.11
CA TYR A 171 -15.96 19.26 -8.12
C TYR A 171 -15.22 20.59 -8.21
N ASP A 172 -15.82 21.65 -7.67
CA ASP A 172 -15.28 22.99 -7.58
C ASP A 172 -15.02 23.43 -6.13
N TRP A 173 -14.35 24.57 -5.96
CA TRP A 173 -13.96 25.11 -4.65
C TRP A 173 -15.12 25.30 -3.65
N ALA A 174 -16.33 25.55 -4.15
CA ALA A 174 -17.50 25.82 -3.31
C ALA A 174 -18.20 24.55 -2.81
N ASP A 175 -17.87 23.39 -3.37
CA ASP A 175 -18.63 22.15 -3.12
C ASP A 175 -18.31 21.55 -1.74
N SER A 176 -17.16 21.88 -1.15
CA SER A 176 -16.77 21.42 0.19
C SER A 176 -16.19 22.54 1.05
N PRO A 177 -16.57 22.66 2.33
CA PRO A 177 -15.98 23.63 3.25
C PRO A 177 -14.51 23.32 3.60
N LEU A 178 -14.01 22.13 3.26
CA LEU A 178 -12.62 21.74 3.46
C LEU A 178 -11.69 22.27 2.34
N LEU A 179 -12.25 22.65 1.19
CA LEU A 179 -11.49 23.17 0.06
C LEU A 179 -11.15 24.65 0.27
N LYS A 180 -9.86 24.94 0.44
CA LYS A 180 -9.36 26.31 0.62
C LYS A 180 -8.53 26.73 -0.57
N LYS A 181 -9.03 27.73 -1.32
CA LYS A 181 -8.29 28.34 -2.42
C LYS A 181 -7.13 29.18 -1.90
N GLY A 182 -6.02 29.18 -2.62
CA GLY A 182 -4.79 29.87 -2.25
C GLY A 182 -3.87 29.02 -1.38
N LYS A 183 -3.30 29.63 -0.34
CA LYS A 183 -2.29 29.02 0.52
C LYS A 183 -2.93 28.09 1.54
N THR A 184 -2.54 26.82 1.51
CA THR A 184 -2.83 25.81 2.52
C THR A 184 -1.58 25.50 3.34
N GLY A 185 -1.76 25.19 4.62
CA GLY A 185 -0.66 24.75 5.48
C GLY A 185 -0.29 23.28 5.24
N PHE A 186 0.71 22.80 5.98
CA PHE A 186 1.08 21.38 5.98
C PHE A 186 -0.09 20.46 6.37
N TYR A 187 -1.00 20.98 7.20
CA TYR A 187 -2.27 20.33 7.53
C TYR A 187 -3.39 20.91 6.66
N ASN A 188 -3.46 20.48 5.40
CA ASN A 188 -4.57 20.86 4.53
C ASN A 188 -5.88 20.21 5.02
N PRO A 189 -6.97 20.98 5.25
CA PRO A 189 -8.26 20.43 5.68
C PRO A 189 -8.85 19.39 4.74
N PHE A 190 -8.42 19.31 3.48
CA PHE A 190 -8.76 18.20 2.56
C PHE A 190 -8.62 16.81 3.22
N HIS A 191 -7.62 16.62 4.08
CA HIS A 191 -7.39 15.34 4.77
C HIS A 191 -8.41 15.03 5.90
N LEU A 192 -9.31 15.96 6.22
CA LEU A 192 -10.33 15.77 7.27
C LEU A 192 -11.63 15.15 6.76
N ALA A 193 -11.76 14.92 5.44
CA ALA A 193 -13.01 14.47 4.81
C ALA A 193 -13.62 13.22 5.48
N ALA A 194 -12.79 12.25 5.91
CA ALA A 194 -13.28 11.06 6.59
C ALA A 194 -13.79 11.32 8.02
N VAL A 195 -13.20 12.28 8.73
CA VAL A 195 -13.58 12.61 10.10
C VAL A 195 -14.81 13.53 10.14
N THR A 196 -15.00 14.35 9.11
CA THR A 196 -16.14 15.27 8.99
C THR A 196 -17.30 14.70 8.17
N ASP A 197 -17.18 13.48 7.66
CA ASP A 197 -18.13 12.87 6.71
C ASP A 197 -18.45 13.81 5.53
N ASP A 198 -17.41 14.38 4.92
CA ASP A 198 -17.57 15.37 3.86
C ASP A 198 -18.25 14.73 2.62
N PRO A 199 -19.44 15.20 2.21
CA PRO A 199 -20.23 14.51 1.19
C PRO A 199 -19.65 14.60 -0.21
N VAL A 200 -18.64 15.45 -0.44
CA VAL A 200 -18.05 15.68 -1.76
C VAL A 200 -16.70 14.97 -1.87
N LEU A 201 -15.79 15.18 -0.92
CA LEU A 201 -14.43 14.67 -0.97
C LEU A 201 -14.35 13.20 -0.54
N LEU A 202 -15.12 12.79 0.48
CA LEU A 202 -15.01 11.45 1.03
C LEU A 202 -15.32 10.36 0.00
N PRO A 203 -16.36 10.45 -0.85
CA PRO A 203 -16.61 9.45 -1.88
C PRO A 203 -15.42 9.25 -2.85
N TRP A 204 -14.72 10.32 -3.21
CA TRP A 204 -13.54 10.26 -4.09
C TRP A 204 -12.32 9.66 -3.38
N GLN A 205 -12.08 10.05 -2.12
CA GLN A 205 -11.00 9.47 -1.32
C GLN A 205 -11.23 7.97 -1.09
N GLN A 206 -12.45 7.57 -0.74
CA GLN A 206 -12.82 6.15 -0.61
C GLN A 206 -12.67 5.40 -1.92
N ARG A 207 -13.03 6.02 -3.06
CA ARG A 207 -12.82 5.40 -4.38
C ARG A 207 -11.34 5.14 -4.65
N PHE A 208 -10.47 6.08 -4.32
CA PHE A 208 -9.02 5.92 -4.44
C PHE A 208 -8.50 4.80 -3.53
N VAL A 209 -8.92 4.78 -2.26
CA VAL A 209 -8.55 3.72 -1.31
C VAL A 209 -9.04 2.35 -1.76
N ARG A 210 -10.30 2.22 -2.21
CA ARG A 210 -10.83 0.97 -2.75
C ARG A 210 -9.98 0.46 -3.91
N LYS A 211 -9.55 1.35 -4.81
CA LYS A 211 -8.69 0.97 -5.92
C LYS A 211 -7.33 0.46 -5.46
N ILE A 212 -6.73 1.06 -4.42
CA ILE A 212 -5.49 0.55 -3.82
C ILE A 212 -5.71 -0.85 -3.25
N VAL A 213 -6.82 -1.06 -2.52
CA VAL A 213 -7.18 -2.38 -1.96
C VAL A 213 -7.29 -3.43 -3.08
N GLU A 214 -7.97 -3.12 -4.18
CA GLU A 214 -8.09 -4.00 -5.36
C GLU A 214 -6.75 -4.38 -6.00
N GLU A 215 -5.69 -3.58 -5.83
CA GLU A 215 -4.37 -3.86 -6.41
C GLU A 215 -3.47 -4.68 -5.47
N VAL A 216 -3.84 -4.83 -4.19
CA VAL A 216 -3.06 -5.57 -3.18
C VAL A 216 -3.69 -6.90 -2.74
N VAL A 217 -4.98 -7.12 -2.98
CA VAL A 217 -5.70 -8.36 -2.65
C VAL A 217 -5.75 -9.36 -3.80
#